data_AF-A0A355DDU2-F1
#
_entry.id   AF-A0A355DDU2-F1
#
_cell.length_a   1.000
_cell.length_b   1.000
_cell.length_c   1.000
_cell.angle_alpha   90.00
_cell.angle_beta   90.00
_cell.angle_gamma   90.00
#
_symmetry.space_group_name_H-M   'P 1'
#
loop_
_entity.id
_entity.type
_entity.pdbx_description
1 polymer ?
#
loop_
_entity_poly.entity_id
_entity_poly.type
_entity_poly.pdbx_seq_one_letter_code
_entity_poly.pdbx_strand_id
1 'polypeptide(L)'
;MTGTLVDRLPAGAYPDDLLEGFVAWTTDMGLELYPAQEEAILELLAGNHVILATPTGSGKSLVATAAHAAALARGERSVYTAPIKALVSEKFFALARDFGPDNVGMVTGDASVNPGAPIIACTA
;
A
#
# COMPACT_ATOMS: atom_id res chain seq x y z
N MET A 1 3.41 -17.27 11.06
CA MET A 1 3.08 -15.84 11.06
C MET A 1 3.90 -15.22 9.96
N THR A 2 3.27 -14.85 8.85
CA THR A 2 3.92 -14.14 7.76
C THR A 2 4.35 -12.77 8.29
N GLY A 3 5.59 -12.34 8.04
CA GLY A 3 6.08 -11.03 8.45
C GLY A 3 5.29 -9.88 7.82
N THR A 4 5.47 -8.67 8.32
CA THR A 4 4.89 -7.48 7.71
C THR A 4 5.58 -7.19 6.37
N LEU A 5 4.94 -6.43 5.49
CA LEU A 5 5.59 -6.00 4.25
C LEU A 5 6.83 -5.15 4.54
N VAL A 6 6.84 -4.40 5.65
CA VAL A 6 7.98 -3.56 6.06
C VAL A 6 9.24 -4.39 6.29
N ASP A 7 9.12 -5.61 6.80
CA ASP A 7 10.25 -6.53 7.00
C ASP A 7 10.91 -6.98 5.69
N ARG A 8 10.29 -6.69 4.54
CA ARG A 8 10.71 -7.07 3.19
C ARG A 8 11.06 -5.88 2.30
N LEU A 9 10.99 -4.65 2.82
CA LEU A 9 11.34 -3.44 2.05
C LEU A 9 12.79 -3.05 2.37
N PRO A 10 13.75 -3.21 1.44
CA PRO A 10 15.11 -2.74 1.65
C PRO A 10 15.11 -1.21 1.82
N ALA A 11 15.82 -0.70 2.83
CA ALA A 11 15.93 0.74 3.05
C ALA A 11 16.77 1.39 1.93
N GLY A 12 16.28 2.49 1.33
CA GLY A 12 16.98 3.17 0.24
C GLY A 12 17.03 2.38 -1.08
N ALA A 13 16.12 1.41 -1.22
CA ALA A 13 16.03 0.48 -2.34
C ALA A 13 15.85 1.14 -3.71
N TYR A 14 16.52 0.56 -4.71
CA TYR A 14 16.21 0.84 -6.10
C TYR A 14 14.84 0.24 -6.45
N PRO A 15 14.15 0.75 -7.49
CA PRO A 15 12.87 0.21 -7.96
C PRO A 15 12.81 -1.33 -8.02
N ASP A 16 13.88 -1.97 -8.49
CA ASP A 16 13.94 -3.42 -8.65
C ASP A 16 13.90 -4.15 -7.31
N ASP A 17 14.62 -3.68 -6.30
CA ASP A 17 14.64 -4.31 -4.98
C ASP A 17 13.26 -4.21 -4.29
N LEU A 18 12.53 -3.11 -4.53
CA LEU A 18 11.17 -2.93 -4.04
C LEU A 18 10.19 -3.89 -4.71
N LEU A 19 10.32 -4.07 -6.02
CA LEU A 19 9.50 -5.01 -6.76
C LEU A 19 9.75 -6.45 -6.30
N GLU A 20 11.02 -6.85 -6.17
CA GLU A 20 11.39 -8.20 -5.70
C GLU A 20 10.82 -8.47 -4.30
N GLY A 21 11.02 -7.54 -3.36
CA GLY A 21 10.49 -7.66 -2.00
C GLY A 21 8.96 -7.74 -1.96
N PHE A 22 8.27 -6.95 -2.80
CA PHE A 22 6.82 -6.96 -2.90
C PHE A 22 6.29 -8.26 -3.51
N VAL A 23 6.89 -8.74 -4.61
CA VAL A 23 6.52 -10.01 -5.25
C VAL A 23 6.71 -11.17 -4.28
N ALA A 24 7.86 -11.25 -3.60
CA ALA A 24 8.12 -12.28 -2.59
C ALA A 24 7.07 -12.25 -1.46
N TRP A 25 6.69 -11.06 -0.98
CA TRP A 25 5.62 -10.92 0.03
C TRP A 25 4.26 -11.41 -0.49
N THR A 26 3.89 -11.08 -1.73
CA THR A 26 2.62 -11.58 -2.32
C THR A 26 2.63 -13.10 -2.52
N THR A 27 3.77 -13.68 -2.92
CA THR A 27 3.93 -15.13 -3.08
C THR A 27 3.78 -15.87 -1.75
N ASP A 28 4.33 -15.33 -0.65
CA ASP A 28 4.17 -15.90 0.69
C ASP A 28 2.70 -15.90 1.17
N MET A 29 1.87 -15.00 0.62
CA MET A 29 0.43 -14.98 0.85
C MET A 29 -0.35 -15.95 -0.05
N GLY A 30 0.33 -16.68 -0.93
CA GLY A 30 -0.30 -17.55 -1.94
C GLY A 30 -0.95 -16.77 -3.08
N LEU A 31 -0.47 -15.55 -3.34
CA LEU A 31 -0.96 -14.69 -4.41
C LEU A 31 0.05 -14.64 -5.56
N GLU A 32 -0.48 -14.57 -6.77
CA GLU A 32 0.27 -14.25 -7.99
C GLU A 32 -0.32 -12.96 -8.56
N LEU A 33 0.54 -12.03 -8.96
CA LEU A 33 0.10 -10.77 -9.55
C LEU A 33 -0.48 -11.03 -10.95
N TYR A 34 -1.59 -10.37 -11.25
CA TYR A 34 -2.06 -10.30 -12.62
C TYR A 34 -1.13 -9.40 -13.46
N PRO A 35 -1.01 -9.64 -14.78
CA PRO A 35 -0.16 -8.82 -15.65
C PRO A 35 -0.43 -7.31 -15.53
N ALA A 36 -1.71 -6.91 -15.45
CA ALA A 36 -2.09 -5.51 -15.30
C ALA A 36 -1.73 -4.90 -13.93
N GLN A 37 -1.55 -5.73 -12.89
CA GLN A 37 -1.07 -5.26 -11.59
C GLN A 37 0.44 -5.06 -11.62
N GLU A 38 1.18 -6.01 -12.18
CA GLU A 38 2.63 -5.93 -12.33
C GLU A 38 3.04 -4.71 -13.18
N GLU A 39 2.39 -4.52 -14.33
CA GLU A 39 2.59 -3.33 -15.19
C GLU A 39 2.32 -2.03 -14.42
N ALA A 40 1.21 -1.96 -13.69
CA ALA A 40 0.88 -0.78 -12.90
C ALA A 40 1.91 -0.50 -11.79
N ILE A 41 2.45 -1.54 -11.16
CA ILE A 41 3.47 -1.41 -10.11
C ILE A 41 4.79 -0.92 -10.71
N LEU A 42 5.20 -1.46 -11.86
CA LEU A 42 6.40 -1.01 -12.58
C LEU A 42 6.32 0.48 -12.93
N GLU A 43 5.18 0.93 -13.46
CA GLU A 43 4.94 2.33 -13.79
C GLU A 43 5.00 3.24 -12.55
N LEU A 44 4.42 2.80 -11.43
CA LEU A 44 4.50 3.54 -10.15
C LEU A 44 5.94 3.63 -9.63
N LEU A 45 6.71 2.54 -9.72
CA LEU A 45 8.10 2.49 -9.27
C LEU A 45 9.01 3.36 -10.15
N ALA A 46 8.70 3.49 -11.44
CA ALA A 46 9.32 4.43 -12.38
C ALA A 46 8.95 5.91 -12.10
N GLY A 47 8.01 6.17 -11.20
CA GLY A 47 7.58 7.52 -10.81
C GLY A 47 6.40 8.06 -11.62
N ASN A 48 5.76 7.23 -12.44
CA ASN A 48 4.60 7.63 -13.23
C ASN A 48 3.29 7.53 -12.43
N HIS A 49 2.27 8.26 -12.86
CA HIS A 49 0.92 8.17 -12.31
C HIS A 49 0.09 7.15 -13.09
N VAL A 50 -0.66 6.31 -12.38
CA VAL A 50 -1.45 5.22 -12.98
C VAL A 50 -2.93 5.37 -12.67
N ILE A 51 -3.78 5.07 -13.66
CA ILE A 51 -5.24 4.93 -13.51
C ILE A 51 -5.59 3.47 -13.81
N LEU A 52 -6.11 2.75 -12.81
CA LEU A 52 -6.50 1.34 -12.96
C LEU A 52 -7.98 1.19 -13.31
N ALA A 53 -8.27 1.04 -14.60
CA ALA A 53 -9.61 0.78 -15.13
C ALA A 53 -9.92 -0.73 -15.22
N THR A 54 -9.93 -1.43 -14.08
CA THR A 54 -10.24 -2.86 -14.00
C THR A 54 -11.51 -3.14 -13.17
N PRO A 55 -12.27 -4.23 -13.42
CA PRO A 55 -13.48 -4.57 -12.66
C PRO A 55 -13.23 -4.72 -11.15
N THR A 56 -14.26 -4.52 -10.32
CA THR A 56 -14.16 -4.85 -8.87
C THR A 56 -13.81 -6.33 -8.70
N GLY A 57 -12.95 -6.64 -7.71
CA GLY A 57 -12.43 -8.00 -7.50
C GLY A 57 -11.12 -8.30 -8.24
N SER A 58 -10.66 -7.45 -9.16
CA SER A 58 -9.40 -7.59 -9.90
C SER A 58 -8.12 -7.36 -9.06
N GLY A 59 -8.24 -7.14 -7.75
CA GLY A 59 -7.10 -6.90 -6.88
C GLY A 59 -6.43 -5.52 -7.01
N LYS A 60 -7.14 -4.46 -7.43
CA LYS A 60 -6.61 -3.07 -7.44
C LYS A 60 -5.93 -2.66 -6.12
N SER A 61 -6.40 -3.19 -5.00
CA SER A 61 -5.84 -2.94 -3.68
C SER A 61 -4.37 -3.35 -3.54
N LEU A 62 -3.90 -4.37 -4.27
CA LEU A 62 -2.49 -4.78 -4.24
C LEU A 62 -1.58 -3.70 -4.84
N VAL A 63 -2.01 -3.06 -5.92
CA VAL A 63 -1.26 -1.96 -6.56
C VAL A 63 -1.20 -0.75 -5.62
N ALA A 64 -2.30 -0.45 -4.91
CA ALA A 64 -2.27 0.58 -3.86
C ALA A 64 -1.32 0.21 -2.70
N THR A 65 -1.27 -1.06 -2.28
CA THR A 65 -0.31 -1.54 -1.27
C THR A 65 1.13 -1.36 -1.75
N ALA A 66 1.45 -1.71 -3.00
CA ALA A 66 2.78 -1.47 -3.57
C ALA A 66 3.15 0.02 -3.59
N ALA A 67 2.21 0.90 -3.92
CA ALA A 67 2.43 2.35 -3.87
C ALA A 67 2.77 2.86 -2.46
N HIS A 68 2.06 2.38 -1.43
CA HIS A 68 2.36 2.72 -0.04
C HIS A 68 3.74 2.21 0.40
N ALA A 69 4.09 0.99 -0.03
CA ALA A 69 5.39 0.39 0.25
C ALA A 69 6.55 1.17 -0.38
N ALA A 70 6.40 1.55 -1.64
CA ALA A 70 7.39 2.37 -2.35
C ALA A 70 7.58 3.74 -1.69
N ALA A 71 6.48 4.43 -1.33
CA ALA A 71 6.56 5.70 -0.62
C ALA A 71 7.26 5.54 0.74
N LEU A 72 6.88 4.53 1.53
CA LEU A 72 7.49 4.26 2.83
C LEU A 72 9.00 3.99 2.71
N ALA A 73 9.43 3.20 1.73
CA ALA A 73 10.84 2.90 1.50
C ALA A 73 11.67 4.13 1.07
N ARG A 74 11.02 5.11 0.43
CA ARG A 74 11.59 6.43 0.08
C ARG A 74 11.57 7.42 1.24
N GLY A 75 11.00 7.06 2.39
CA GLY A 75 10.79 7.98 3.51
C GLY A 75 9.72 9.04 3.24
N GLU A 76 8.87 8.79 2.24
CA GLU A 76 7.77 9.67 1.85
C GLU A 76 6.48 9.31 2.58
N ARG A 77 5.56 10.27 2.64
CA ARG A 77 4.23 10.07 3.19
C ARG A 77 3.24 9.73 2.08
N SER A 78 2.38 8.74 2.32
CA SER A 78 1.31 8.36 1.39
C SER A 78 -0.07 8.41 2.03
N VAL A 79 -1.09 8.67 1.21
CA VAL A 79 -2.48 8.82 1.64
C VAL A 79 -3.39 7.94 0.80
N TYR A 80 -4.22 7.14 1.47
CA TYR A 80 -5.33 6.41 0.88
C TYR A 80 -6.62 7.17 1.16
N THR A 81 -7.34 7.57 0.12
CA THR A 81 -8.61 8.27 0.24
C THR A 81 -9.79 7.39 -0.17
N ALA A 82 -10.87 7.41 0.60
CA ALA A 82 -12.13 6.77 0.22
C ALA A 82 -13.34 7.68 0.54
N PRO A 83 -14.47 7.53 -0.18
CA PRO A 83 -15.59 8.47 -0.07
C PRO A 83 -16.42 8.35 1.22
N ILE A 84 -16.32 7.23 1.94
CA ILE A 84 -17.09 7.01 3.17
C ILE A 84 -16.22 6.47 4.30
N LYS A 85 -16.57 6.84 5.53
CA LYS A 85 -15.87 6.43 6.75
C LYS A 85 -15.70 4.91 6.87
N ALA A 86 -16.72 4.13 6.51
CA ALA A 86 -16.65 2.67 6.62
C ALA A 86 -15.50 2.06 5.80
N LEU A 87 -15.30 2.54 4.56
CA LEU A 87 -14.21 2.08 3.69
C LEU A 87 -12.84 2.55 4.19
N VAL A 88 -12.77 3.75 4.77
CA VAL A 88 -11.55 4.26 5.41
C VAL A 88 -11.16 3.38 6.60
N SER A 89 -12.12 3.03 7.47
CA SER A 89 -11.87 2.14 8.60
C SER A 89 -11.43 0.75 8.17
N GLU A 90 -12.11 0.15 7.18
CA GLU A 90 -11.72 -1.14 6.61
C GLU A 90 -10.28 -1.10 6.09
N LYS A 91 -9.94 -0.06 5.32
CA LYS A 91 -8.59 0.08 4.77
C LYS A 91 -7.55 0.38 5.83
N PHE A 92 -7.87 1.16 6.86
CA PHE A 92 -6.98 1.40 8.01
C PHE A 92 -6.54 0.08 8.65
N PHE A 93 -7.47 -0.83 8.94
CA PHE A 93 -7.12 -2.13 9.53
C PHE A 93 -6.32 -3.02 8.58
N ALA A 94 -6.64 -3.01 7.28
CA ALA A 94 -5.88 -3.75 6.29
C ALA A 94 -4.43 -3.22 6.18
N LEU A 95 -4.25 -1.90 6.14
CA LEU A 95 -2.94 -1.27 6.11
C LEU A 95 -2.16 -1.53 7.41
N ALA A 96 -2.79 -1.42 8.58
CA ALA A 96 -2.13 -1.70 9.85
C ALA A 96 -1.67 -3.15 9.98
N ARG A 97 -2.41 -4.10 9.38
CA ARG A 97 -1.98 -5.51 9.27
C ARG A 97 -0.77 -5.64 8.36
N ASP A 98 -0.79 -5.01 7.19
CA ASP A 98 0.23 -5.20 6.16
C ASP A 98 1.54 -4.43 6.48
N PHE A 99 1.45 -3.25 7.09
CA PHE A 99 2.57 -2.34 7.37
C PHE A 99 2.93 -2.20 8.85
N GLY A 100 2.17 -2.82 9.75
CA GLY A 100 2.28 -2.63 11.18
C GLY A 100 1.54 -1.37 11.67
N PRO A 101 0.97 -1.40 12.90
CA PRO A 101 0.12 -0.32 13.40
C PRO A 101 0.86 1.00 13.62
N ASP A 102 2.16 0.96 13.91
CA ASP A 102 2.96 2.17 14.17
C ASP A 102 3.16 3.02 12.91
N ASN A 103 3.11 2.40 11.73
CA ASN A 103 3.30 3.06 10.43
C ASN A 103 2.01 3.61 9.82
N VAL A 104 0.85 3.34 10.44
CA VAL A 104 -0.46 3.62 9.84
C VAL A 104 -1.32 4.49 10.74
N GLY A 105 -1.93 5.50 10.14
CA GLY A 105 -2.90 6.37 10.77
C GLY A 105 -4.21 6.43 10.02
N MET A 106 -5.22 6.95 10.70
CA MET A 106 -6.54 7.22 10.14
C MET A 106 -6.94 8.64 10.48
N VAL A 107 -7.45 9.39 9.49
CA VAL A 107 -7.98 10.75 9.69
C VAL A 107 -9.36 10.83 9.06
N THR A 108 -10.38 11.04 9.88
CA THR A 108 -11.76 11.29 9.42
C THR A 108 -12.24 12.60 10.03
N GLY A 109 -13.38 13.13 9.56
CA GLY A 109 -13.93 14.39 10.08
C GLY A 109 -14.27 14.36 11.58
N ASP A 110 -14.46 13.17 12.16
CA ASP A 110 -14.89 12.97 13.55
C ASP A 110 -13.83 12.29 14.46
N ALA A 111 -12.77 11.71 13.89
CA ALA A 111 -11.75 11.00 14.65
C ALA A 111 -10.38 11.04 13.97
N SER A 112 -9.32 10.92 14.76
CA SER A 112 -7.95 10.75 14.26
C SER A 112 -7.21 9.73 15.10
N VAL A 113 -6.49 8.82 14.44
CA VAL A 113 -5.64 7.80 15.03
C VAL A 113 -4.27 7.91 14.37
N ASN A 114 -3.20 8.04 15.16
CA ASN A 114 -1.83 8.19 14.66
C ASN A 114 -1.69 9.17 13.46
N PRO A 115 -2.13 10.44 13.60
CA PRO A 115 -2.20 11.38 12.46
C PRO A 115 -0.82 11.83 11.95
N GLY A 116 0.27 11.42 12.61
CA GLY A 116 1.65 11.65 12.16
C GLY A 116 2.23 10.49 11.34
N ALA A 117 1.49 9.40 11.16
CA ALA A 117 1.98 8.21 10.49
C ALA A 117 2.40 8.46 9.03
N PRO A 118 3.41 7.72 8.52
CA PRO A 118 3.83 7.80 7.12
C PRO A 118 2.77 7.29 6.13
N ILE A 119 1.83 6.45 6.57
CA ILE A 119 0.70 5.99 5.76
C ILE A 119 -0.60 6.44 6.42
N ILE A 120 -1.46 7.17 5.71
CA ILE A 120 -2.75 7.64 6.23
C ILE A 120 -3.90 7.10 5.41
N ALA A 121 -4.92 6.54 6.07
CA ALA A 121 -6.24 6.34 5.47
C ALA A 121 -7.16 7.51 5.87
N CYS A 122 -7.79 8.18 4.92
CA CYS A 122 -8.70 9.28 5.22
C CYS A 122 -9.93 9.34 4.32
N THR A 123 -10.96 10.04 4.79
CA THR A 123 -12.09 10.42 3.93
C THR A 123 -11.65 11.55 3.00
N ALA A 124 -12.04 11.46 1.72
CA ALA A 124 -11.86 12.55 0.75
C ALA A 124 -12.82 13.71 1.01
#